data_AF-A0A1D2SUV5-F1
#
_entry.id   AF-A0A1D2SUV5-F1
#
_cell.length_a   1.000
_cell.length_b   1.000
_cell.length_c   1.000
_cell.angle_alpha   90.00
_cell.angle_beta   90.00
_cell.angle_gamma   90.00
#
_symmetry.space_group_name_H-M   'P 1'
#
loop_
_entity.id
_entity.type
_entity.pdbx_description
1 polymer ?
#
loop_
_entity_poly.entity_id
_entity_poly.type
_entity_poly.pdbx_seq_one_letter_code
_entity_poly.pdbx_strand_id
1 'polypeptide(L)' 'MQKEIETTANKLACDPRISDYDFWRSLRNLNNEIFEIANNNGPIPIEMLRWRVILRQARSKRGAV' A
#
# COMPACT_ATOMS: atom_id res chain seq x y z
N MET A 1 9.56 7.56 -10.98
CA MET A 1 8.82 7.33 -9.72
C MET A 1 7.35 6.94 -9.95
N GLN A 2 6.50 7.81 -10.52
CA GLN A 2 5.07 7.51 -10.70
C GLN A 2 4.80 6.28 -11.59
N LYS A 3 5.53 6.16 -12.71
CA LYS A 3 5.46 5.00 -13.61
C LYS A 3 5.85 3.67 -12.93
N GLU A 4 6.75 3.72 -11.96
CA GLU A 4 7.15 2.54 -11.17
C GLU A 4 6.05 2.15 -10.18
N ILE A 5 5.45 3.13 -9.49
CA ILE A 5 4.31 2.90 -8.59
C ILE A 5 3.17 2.23 -9.35
N GLU A 6 2.80 2.77 -10.51
CA GLU A 6 1.74 2.22 -11.36
C GLU A 6 2.05 0.80 -11.83
N THR A 7 3.30 0.56 -12.28
CA THR A 7 3.73 -0.76 -12.75
C THR A 7 3.65 -1.79 -11.62
N THR A 8 4.14 -1.45 -10.42
CA THR A 8 4.08 -2.34 -9.26
C THR A 8 2.64 -2.57 -8.81
N ALA A 9 1.82 -1.51 -8.76
CA ALA A 9 0.41 -1.63 -8.41
C ALA A 9 -0.36 -2.53 -9.39
N ASN A 10 -0.10 -2.41 -10.69
CA ASN A 10 -0.67 -3.29 -11.72
C ASN A 10 -0.25 -4.75 -11.51
N LYS A 11 1.05 -5.00 -11.29
CA LYS A 11 1.55 -6.36 -11.05
C LYS A 11 0.87 -7.02 -9.86
N LEU A 12 0.74 -6.30 -8.75
CA LEU A 12 0.06 -6.79 -7.55
C LEU A 12 -1.43 -7.03 -7.79
N ALA A 13 -2.12 -6.08 -8.42
CA ALA A 13 -3.55 -6.22 -8.71
C ALA A 13 -3.86 -7.45 -9.58
N CYS A 14 -2.97 -7.77 -10.53
CA CYS A 14 -3.12 -8.92 -11.41
C CYS A 14 -2.61 -10.26 -10.81
N ASP A 15 -1.97 -10.26 -9.63
CA ASP A 15 -1.46 -11.49 -9.03
C ASP A 15 -2.60 -12.29 -8.36
N PRO A 16 -2.96 -13.47 -8.88
CA PRO A 16 -4.06 -14.27 -8.33
C PRO A 16 -3.73 -14.88 -6.96
N ARG A 17 -2.47 -14.88 -6.54
CA ARG A 17 -2.04 -15.40 -5.23
C ARG A 17 -2.35 -14.44 -4.09
N ILE A 18 -2.64 -13.17 -4.41
CA ILE A 18 -2.95 -12.13 -3.44
C ILE A 18 -4.45 -11.93 -3.43
N SER A 19 -5.08 -12.09 -2.28
CA SER A 19 -6.51 -11.85 -2.10
C SER A 19 -6.81 -10.37 -1.78
N ASP A 20 -8.06 -9.96 -1.92
CA ASP A 20 -8.50 -8.62 -1.49
C ASP A 20 -8.33 -8.41 0.01
N TYR A 21 -8.44 -9.49 0.79
CA TYR A 21 -8.14 -9.49 2.20
C TYR A 21 -6.67 -9.15 2.47
N ASP A 22 -5.72 -9.70 1.70
CA ASP A 22 -4.30 -9.41 1.86
C ASP A 22 -4.00 -7.92 1.61
N PHE A 23 -4.63 -7.32 0.60
CA PHE A 23 -4.53 -5.88 0.34
C PHE A 23 -5.08 -5.07 1.50
N TRP A 24 -6.27 -5.40 1.99
CA TRP A 24 -6.88 -4.70 3.14
C TRP A 24 -6.01 -4.83 4.39
N ARG A 25 -5.56 -6.05 4.70
CA ARG A 25 -4.76 -6.35 5.90
C ARG A 25 -3.42 -5.64 5.87
N SER A 26 -2.74 -5.65 4.73
CA SER A 26 -1.45 -4.99 4.53
C SER A 26 -1.56 -3.47 4.62
N LEU A 27 -2.58 -2.88 3.96
CA LEU A 27 -2.82 -1.44 4.04
C LEU A 27 -3.14 -0.99 5.48
N ARG A 28 -3.93 -1.78 6.22
CA ARG A 28 -4.23 -1.51 7.63
C ARG A 28 -2.97 -1.57 8.50
N ASN A 29 -2.14 -2.60 8.36
CA ASN A 29 -0.88 -2.71 9.09
C ASN A 29 0.04 -1.52 8.82
N LEU A 30 0.21 -1.16 7.55
CA LEU A 30 1.06 -0.06 7.14
C LEU A 30 0.58 1.29 7.70
N ASN A 31 -0.74 1.52 7.68
CA ASN A 31 -1.32 2.73 8.26
C ASN A 31 -1.14 2.80 9.78
N ASN A 32 -1.28 1.68 10.48
CA ASN A 32 -1.05 1.61 11.92
C ASN A 32 0.41 1.93 12.25
N GLU A 33 1.36 1.35 11.51
CA GLU A 33 2.79 1.59 11.75
C GLU A 33 3.18 3.05 11.46
N ILE A 34 2.66 3.63 10.36
CA ILE A 34 2.82 5.07 10.07
C ILE A 34 2.24 5.92 11.21
N PHE A 35 1.09 5.53 11.76
CA PHE A 35 0.45 6.23 12.87
C PHE A 35 1.32 6.17 14.14
N GLU A 36 1.85 5.00 14.50
CA GLU A 36 2.75 4.85 15.65
C GLU A 36 4.02 5.70 15.50
N ILE A 37 4.64 5.69 14.32
CA ILE A 37 5.83 6.51 14.05
C ILE A 37 5.50 8.00 14.19
N ALA A 38 4.40 8.44 13.59
CA ALA A 38 3.96 9.84 13.66
C ALA A 38 3.62 10.27 15.09
N ASN A 39 2.95 9.41 15.86
CA ASN A 39 2.58 9.66 17.25
C ASN A 39 3.83 9.79 18.16
N ASN A 40 4.90 9.07 17.83
CA ASN A 40 6.18 9.16 18.53
C ASN A 40 7.08 10.30 18.00
N ASN A 41 6.57 11.22 17.15
CA ASN A 41 7.32 12.27 16.47
C ASN A 41 8.55 11.74 15.69
N GLY A 42 8.48 10.48 15.23
CA GLY A 42 9.52 9.85 14.44
C GLY A 42 9.44 10.26 12.97
N PRO A 43 10.56 10.24 12.24
CA PRO A 43 10.55 10.46 10.80
C PRO A 43 9.86 9.28 10.10
N ILE A 44 8.84 9.57 9.29
CA ILE A 44 8.14 8.55 8.50
C ILE A 44 9.00 8.15 7.30
N PRO A 45 9.41 6.88 7.16
CA PRO A 45 10.18 6.44 6.00
C PRO A 45 9.42 6.64 4.69
N ILE A 46 10.06 7.23 3.69
CA ILE A 46 9.45 7.50 2.38
C ILE A 46 8.93 6.23 1.69
N GLU A 47 9.59 5.10 1.94
CA GLU A 47 9.21 3.80 1.37
C GLU A 47 7.86 3.32 1.92
N MET A 48 7.53 3.61 3.19
CA MET A 48 6.21 3.30 3.74
C MET A 48 5.11 4.12 3.06
N LEU A 49 5.38 5.39 2.79
CA LEU A 49 4.47 6.25 2.03
C LEU A 49 4.30 5.75 0.59
N ARG A 50 5.40 5.30 -0.04
CA ARG A 50 5.39 4.70 -1.38
C ARG A 50 4.52 3.44 -1.42
N TRP A 51 4.73 2.50 -0.49
CA TRP A 51 3.93 1.27 -0.39
C TRP A 51 2.46 1.56 -0.11
N ARG A 52 2.16 2.59 0.69
CA ARG A 52 0.77 3.01 0.94
C ARG A 52 0.06 3.42 -0.35
N VAL A 53 0.73 4.17 -1.22
CA VAL A 53 0.19 4.56 -2.52
C VAL A 53 0.03 3.33 -3.44
N ILE A 54 1.05 2.48 -3.52
CA ILE A 54 1.03 1.26 -4.35
C ILE A 54 -0.14 0.36 -3.96
N LEU A 55 -0.31 0.07 -2.66
CA LEU A 55 -1.37 -0.82 -2.15
C LEU A 55 -2.76 -0.23 -2.37
N ARG A 56 -2.95 1.08 -2.16
CA ARG A 56 -4.23 1.75 -2.47
C ARG A 56 -4.56 1.66 -3.94
N GLN A 57 -3.58 1.89 -4.82
CA GLN A 57 -3.80 1.84 -6.25
C GLN A 57 -4.05 0.42 -6.75
N ALA A 58 -3.34 -0.59 -6.22
CA ALA A 58 -3.55 -1.99 -6.55
C ALA A 58 -4.97 -2.45 -6.16
N ARG A 59 -5.42 -2.11 -4.94
CA ARG A 59 -6.77 -2.42 -4.46
C ARG A 59 -7.85 -1.73 -5.30
N SER A 60 -7.69 -0.44 -5.61
CA SER A 60 -8.63 0.30 -6.46
C SER A 60 -8.76 -0.30 -7.87
N LYS A 61 -7.65 -0.78 -8.44
CA LYS A 61 -7.65 -1.46 -9.76
C LYS A 61 -8.43 -2.79 -9.77
N ARG A 62 -8.61 -3.42 -8.61
CA ARG A 62 -9.45 -4.61 -8.45
C ARG A 62 -10.94 -4.31 -8.27
N GLY A 63 -11.32 -3.03 -8.25
CA GLY A 63 -12.72 -2.61 -8.05
C GLY A 63 -13.14 -2.52 -6.58
N ALA A 64 -12.23 -2.76 -5.64
CA ALA A 64 -12.48 -2.51 -4.22
C ALA A 64 -12.23 -1.02 -3.92
N VAL A 65 -13.33 -0.26 -3.79
CA VAL A 65 -13.33 1.17 -3.43
C VAL A 65 -12.99 1.37 -1.95
#